data_AF-A0A7K2HXM8-F1
#
_entry.id   AF-A0A7K2HXM8-F1
#
_cell.length_a   1.000
_cell.length_b   1.000
_cell.length_c   1.000
_cell.angle_alpha   90.00
_cell.angle_beta   90.00
_cell.angle_gamma   90.00
#
_symmetry.space_group_name_H-M   'P 1'
#
loop_
_entity.id
_entity.type
_entity.pdbx_description
1 polymer ?
#
loop_
_entity_poly.entity_id
_entity_poly.type
_entity_poly.pdbx_seq_one_letter_code
_entity_poly.pdbx_strand_id
1 'polypeptide(L)'
;MTVVAERRGSTEAAGAAAAGVGPMLRLQWRTGWKVYLTWVVSVVAGYVATIVAIDRTYGTPELLASYGRAVSGDAAIAAINGTPYGADNLGGVAANEFAFVAAIALPLMATHLVVRFTRTPEESGLLELMRSRAVASWAPHVAAVVGALVSLLFVAIGILITLVAEGGDAQRAVLYASSLFALGAVWTGTALCAAQWIRRARKAYTASLVVLGLAYATRAIGDVGDSAWKWLSPLAWQQETRPFASDARWWPIALAVGVAAALIVVGASLSARRDLGSGLLAARPGPGSAGGMIRSVLGRAVVEHRGSIAGWTVGGLAVAVVFGGLAQEVADAVAGNPQLAQALGGGDSSHGIDTYLALTIAILALMAGGYLISAVGRLRSDEHTGRLELMLSQAVARPRWIVTQLSVILVGLLLVLIVPTFALGVVVGVQVDDAGEVGRNVLAGLEYLPAVAVFGAIGTALFGWWPRAQSVVWALLGYATFVAFLGATLDWPTWALRISPLYSVGTVPAEDASVAGIVVLTAVAVVVGGLGVIGFARRDVPAP
;
A
#
# COMPACT_ATOMS: atom_id res chain seq x y z
N MET A 1 -12.31 60.80 -14.32
CA MET A 1 -11.14 60.09 -13.75
C MET A 1 -11.49 58.86 -12.90
N THR A 2 -12.78 58.53 -12.73
CA THR A 2 -13.29 57.47 -11.84
C THR A 2 -13.49 56.11 -12.53
N VAL A 3 -13.68 56.06 -13.86
CA VAL A 3 -13.93 54.80 -14.60
C VAL A 3 -12.65 54.01 -14.91
N VAL A 4 -11.48 54.65 -14.89
CA VAL A 4 -10.18 54.00 -15.16
C VAL A 4 -9.63 53.28 -13.92
N ALA A 5 -9.98 53.74 -12.71
CA ALA A 5 -9.57 53.11 -11.45
C ALA A 5 -10.30 51.77 -11.21
N GLU A 6 -11.58 51.69 -11.60
CA GLU A 6 -12.41 50.48 -11.44
C GLU A 6 -11.96 49.34 -12.37
N ARG A 7 -11.48 49.67 -13.58
CA ARG A 7 -10.85 48.67 -14.49
C ARG A 7 -9.48 48.19 -14.03
N ARG A 8 -8.71 49.00 -13.29
CA ARG A 8 -7.45 48.55 -12.67
C ARG A 8 -7.70 47.65 -11.46
N GLY A 9 -8.70 47.95 -10.64
CA GLY A 9 -9.10 47.08 -9.52
C GLY A 9 -9.63 45.71 -9.97
N SER A 10 -10.36 45.64 -11.08
CA SER A 10 -10.86 44.35 -11.61
C SER A 10 -9.78 43.51 -12.32
N THR A 11 -8.77 44.14 -12.92
CA THR A 11 -7.61 43.44 -13.50
C THR A 11 -6.58 43.01 -12.44
N GLU A 12 -6.40 43.77 -11.36
CA GLU A 12 -5.63 43.34 -10.19
C GLU A 12 -6.35 42.23 -9.41
N ALA A 13 -7.67 42.27 -9.29
CA ALA A 13 -8.46 41.18 -8.70
C ALA A 13 -8.44 39.90 -9.57
N ALA A 14 -8.41 40.03 -10.89
CA ALA A 14 -8.24 38.90 -11.82
C ALA A 14 -6.79 38.36 -11.81
N GLY A 15 -5.78 39.22 -11.65
CA GLY A 15 -4.39 38.81 -11.40
C GLY A 15 -4.20 38.16 -10.01
N ALA A 16 -4.97 38.60 -9.02
CA ALA A 16 -5.07 38.00 -7.70
C ALA A 16 -5.82 36.66 -7.71
N ALA A 17 -6.69 36.42 -8.69
CA ALA A 17 -7.32 35.11 -8.86
C ALA A 17 -6.26 34.03 -9.14
N ALA A 18 -5.20 34.32 -9.92
CA ALA A 18 -4.06 33.40 -10.10
C ALA A 18 -3.04 33.41 -8.94
N ALA A 19 -3.25 34.21 -7.88
CA ALA A 19 -2.26 34.41 -6.83
C ALA A 19 -2.09 33.15 -5.96
N GLY A 20 -0.87 32.61 -5.97
CA GLY A 20 -0.38 31.67 -4.98
C GLY A 20 -0.02 30.29 -5.51
N VAL A 21 -0.45 29.85 -6.69
CA VAL A 21 -0.15 28.48 -7.19
C VAL A 21 1.35 28.24 -7.31
N GLY A 22 2.08 29.15 -7.97
CA GLY A 22 3.54 29.05 -8.10
C GLY A 22 4.28 29.02 -6.75
N PRO A 23 4.01 29.98 -5.84
CA PRO A 23 4.54 29.93 -4.47
C PRO A 23 4.19 28.65 -3.70
N MET A 24 2.95 28.15 -3.81
CA MET A 24 2.52 26.91 -3.17
C MET A 24 3.25 25.70 -3.74
N LEU A 25 3.37 25.60 -5.07
CA LEU A 25 4.11 24.53 -5.73
C LEU A 25 5.59 24.55 -5.32
N ARG A 26 6.22 25.74 -5.28
CA ARG A 26 7.59 25.90 -4.80
C ARG A 26 7.75 25.46 -3.34
N LEU A 27 6.79 25.79 -2.47
CA LEU A 27 6.80 25.37 -1.08
C LEU A 27 6.63 23.85 -0.94
N GLN A 28 5.67 23.27 -1.64
CA GLN A 28 5.41 21.82 -1.65
C GLN A 28 6.64 21.06 -2.17
N TRP A 29 7.27 21.55 -3.25
CA TRP A 29 8.52 20.99 -3.75
C TRP A 29 9.65 21.10 -2.72
N ARG A 30 9.90 22.28 -2.16
CA ARG A 30 10.99 22.48 -1.19
C ARG A 30 10.86 21.62 0.06
N THR A 31 9.65 21.46 0.56
CA THR A 31 9.36 20.68 1.76
C THR A 31 9.13 19.19 1.48
N GLY A 32 8.85 18.85 0.21
CA GLY A 32 8.35 17.53 -0.19
C GLY A 32 9.14 16.81 -1.27
N TRP A 33 10.24 17.38 -1.79
CA TRP A 33 10.99 16.81 -2.93
C TRP A 33 11.38 15.35 -2.74
N LYS A 34 11.76 14.95 -1.53
CA LYS A 34 12.13 13.56 -1.22
C LYS A 34 11.00 12.59 -1.55
N VAL A 35 9.75 12.99 -1.28
CA VAL A 35 8.58 12.14 -1.47
C VAL A 35 8.26 12.00 -2.95
N TYR A 36 8.34 13.09 -3.70
CA TYR A 36 8.21 13.06 -5.15
C TYR A 36 9.29 12.16 -5.77
N LEU A 37 10.55 12.36 -5.37
CA LEU A 37 11.69 11.60 -5.87
C LEU A 37 11.56 10.11 -5.53
N THR A 38 11.26 9.76 -4.28
CA THR A 38 11.10 8.36 -3.87
C THR A 38 10.01 7.67 -4.68
N TRP A 39 8.83 8.29 -4.87
CA TRP A 39 7.79 7.69 -5.69
C TRP A 39 8.22 7.48 -7.15
N VAL A 40 8.77 8.51 -7.78
CA VAL A 40 9.20 8.44 -9.19
C VAL A 40 10.28 7.37 -9.35
N VAL A 41 11.33 7.40 -8.52
CA VAL A 41 12.44 6.45 -8.60
C VAL A 41 11.98 5.03 -8.28
N SER A 42 11.16 4.82 -7.24
CA SER A 42 10.71 3.48 -6.87
C SER A 42 9.84 2.83 -7.95
N VAL A 43 8.92 3.57 -8.57
CA VAL A 43 8.06 3.01 -9.62
C VAL A 43 8.85 2.74 -10.90
N VAL A 44 9.73 3.67 -11.31
CA VAL A 44 10.58 3.48 -12.50
C VAL A 44 11.59 2.36 -12.29
N ALA A 45 12.28 2.32 -11.14
CA ALA A 45 13.21 1.24 -10.83
C ALA A 45 12.51 -0.11 -10.73
N GLY A 46 11.28 -0.14 -10.19
CA GLY A 46 10.44 -1.34 -10.20
C GLY A 46 10.18 -1.84 -11.62
N TYR A 47 9.82 -0.95 -12.54
CA TYR A 47 9.61 -1.30 -13.94
C TYR A 47 10.89 -1.79 -14.65
N VAL A 48 12.02 -1.11 -14.42
CA VAL A 48 13.33 -1.54 -14.92
C VAL A 48 13.69 -2.93 -14.41
N ALA A 49 13.48 -3.20 -13.12
CA ALA A 49 13.71 -4.52 -12.56
C ALA A 49 12.81 -5.59 -13.21
N THR A 50 11.53 -5.27 -13.43
CA THR A 50 10.57 -6.17 -14.10
C THR A 50 11.00 -6.50 -15.52
N ILE A 51 11.31 -5.50 -16.37
CA ILE A 51 11.66 -5.76 -17.77
C ILE A 51 12.98 -6.55 -17.89
N VAL A 52 13.99 -6.23 -17.06
CA VAL A 52 15.27 -6.95 -17.04
C VAL A 52 15.08 -8.39 -16.55
N ALA A 53 14.23 -8.61 -15.56
CA ALA A 53 13.92 -9.96 -15.09
C ALA A 53 13.20 -10.78 -16.17
N ILE A 54 12.24 -10.17 -16.89
CA ILE A 54 11.52 -10.82 -17.98
C ILE A 54 12.46 -11.14 -19.15
N ASP A 55 13.30 -10.21 -19.58
CA ASP A 55 14.26 -10.45 -20.66
C ASP A 55 15.23 -11.60 -20.30
N ARG A 56 15.71 -11.65 -19.06
CA ARG A 56 16.57 -12.75 -18.59
C ARG A 56 15.85 -14.10 -18.50
N THR A 57 14.56 -14.10 -18.17
CA THR A 57 13.78 -15.34 -17.92
C THR A 57 13.11 -15.86 -19.19
N TYR A 58 12.70 -14.96 -20.08
CA TYR A 58 11.92 -15.23 -21.30
C TYR A 58 12.60 -14.69 -22.57
N GLY A 59 13.92 -14.49 -22.58
CA GLY A 59 14.64 -13.83 -23.68
C GLY A 59 14.63 -14.53 -25.05
N THR A 60 13.91 -15.64 -25.21
CA THR A 60 13.74 -16.33 -26.49
C THR A 60 12.26 -16.34 -26.92
N PRO A 61 11.96 -16.30 -28.23
CA PRO A 61 10.58 -16.37 -28.73
C PRO A 61 9.81 -17.60 -28.21
N GLU A 62 10.49 -18.73 -28.05
CA GLU A 62 9.90 -19.98 -27.55
C GLU A 62 9.45 -19.85 -26.08
N LEU A 63 10.27 -19.18 -25.24
CA LEU A 63 9.93 -18.92 -23.84
C LEU A 63 8.81 -17.89 -23.71
N LEU A 64 8.79 -16.83 -24.53
CA LEU A 64 7.65 -15.90 -24.59
C LEU A 64 6.36 -16.61 -25.02
N ALA A 65 6.43 -17.51 -25.99
CA ALA A 65 5.28 -18.32 -26.39
C ALA A 65 4.84 -19.31 -25.30
N SER A 66 5.74 -19.78 -24.43
CA SER A 66 5.38 -20.58 -23.25
C SER A 66 4.60 -19.75 -22.22
N TYR A 67 5.03 -18.51 -21.96
CA TYR A 67 4.30 -17.55 -21.13
C TYR A 67 2.90 -17.29 -21.70
N GLY A 68 2.83 -16.98 -23.00
CA GLY A 68 1.55 -16.74 -23.67
C GLY A 68 0.57 -17.91 -23.49
N ARG A 69 1.04 -19.16 -23.56
CA ARG A 69 0.20 -20.35 -23.32
C ARG A 69 -0.21 -20.51 -21.85
N ALA A 70 0.67 -20.21 -20.91
CA ALA A 70 0.40 -20.33 -19.48
C ALA A 70 -0.64 -19.30 -18.99
N VAL A 71 -0.63 -18.10 -19.58
CA VAL A 71 -1.48 -16.98 -19.15
C VAL A 71 -2.77 -16.88 -19.98
N SER A 72 -2.84 -17.56 -21.13
CA SER A 72 -4.03 -17.55 -21.99
C SER A 72 -5.12 -18.50 -21.47
N GLY A 73 -6.31 -17.95 -21.25
CA GLY A 73 -7.53 -18.74 -21.02
C GLY A 73 -7.84 -19.06 -19.56
N ASP A 74 -7.01 -18.62 -18.62
CA ASP A 74 -7.30 -18.75 -17.19
C ASP A 74 -8.09 -17.53 -16.67
N ALA A 75 -9.29 -17.80 -16.17
CA ALA A 75 -10.15 -16.79 -15.56
C ALA A 75 -9.55 -16.22 -14.26
N ALA A 76 -8.77 -17.00 -13.51
CA ALA A 76 -8.12 -16.55 -12.29
C ALA A 76 -6.99 -15.55 -12.58
N ILE A 77 -6.15 -15.83 -13.58
CA ILE A 77 -5.13 -14.88 -14.07
C ILE A 77 -5.77 -13.60 -14.59
N ALA A 78 -6.82 -13.71 -15.41
CA ALA A 78 -7.54 -12.55 -15.92
C ALA A 78 -8.15 -11.70 -14.78
N ALA A 79 -8.68 -12.34 -13.74
CA ALA A 79 -9.20 -11.63 -12.57
C ALA A 79 -8.08 -10.86 -11.82
N ILE A 80 -6.90 -11.45 -11.67
CA ILE A 80 -5.80 -10.88 -10.88
C ILE A 80 -4.97 -9.89 -11.71
N ASN A 81 -4.37 -10.32 -12.80
CA ASN A 81 -3.46 -9.49 -13.60
C ASN A 81 -4.17 -8.71 -14.72
N GLY A 82 -5.42 -9.06 -15.03
CA GLY A 82 -6.14 -8.57 -16.19
C GLY A 82 -5.96 -9.45 -17.40
N THR A 83 -6.77 -9.23 -18.44
CA THR A 83 -6.65 -9.99 -19.68
C THR A 83 -5.27 -9.72 -20.31
N PRO A 84 -4.44 -10.76 -20.52
CA PRO A 84 -3.12 -10.58 -21.11
C PRO A 84 -3.25 -10.22 -22.58
N TYR A 85 -2.68 -9.08 -22.97
CA TYR A 85 -2.64 -8.63 -24.36
C TYR A 85 -1.20 -8.60 -24.85
N GLY A 86 -0.96 -9.06 -26.09
CA GLY A 86 0.38 -9.05 -26.70
C GLY A 86 1.41 -9.93 -25.97
N ALA A 87 1.00 -11.07 -25.43
CA ALA A 87 1.85 -11.98 -24.65
C ALA A 87 2.91 -12.75 -25.48
N ASP A 88 3.11 -12.37 -26.74
CA ASP A 88 4.05 -12.93 -27.71
C ASP A 88 5.31 -12.06 -27.91
N ASN A 89 5.39 -10.90 -27.25
CA ASN A 89 6.51 -9.97 -27.35
C ASN A 89 6.90 -9.41 -25.98
N LEU A 90 8.18 -9.02 -25.84
CA LEU A 90 8.77 -8.54 -24.59
C LEU A 90 7.96 -7.37 -23.97
N GLY A 91 7.56 -6.40 -24.79
CA GLY A 91 6.80 -5.24 -24.32
C GLY A 91 5.43 -5.60 -23.75
N GLY A 92 4.72 -6.53 -24.40
CA GLY A 92 3.42 -6.99 -23.91
C GLY A 92 3.54 -7.83 -22.63
N VAL A 93 4.49 -8.77 -22.56
CA VAL A 93 4.76 -9.53 -21.32
C VAL A 93 5.13 -8.58 -20.18
N ALA A 94 6.04 -7.62 -20.41
CA ALA A 94 6.39 -6.60 -19.42
C ALA A 94 5.20 -5.74 -19.00
N ALA A 95 4.31 -5.38 -19.93
CA ALA A 95 3.11 -4.61 -19.62
C ALA A 95 2.11 -5.41 -18.77
N ASN A 96 1.94 -6.70 -19.05
CA ASN A 96 1.03 -7.60 -18.32
C ASN A 96 1.56 -7.88 -16.91
N GLU A 97 2.85 -8.22 -16.78
CA GLU A 97 3.49 -8.48 -15.47
C GLU A 97 3.53 -7.23 -14.58
N PHE A 98 3.77 -6.06 -15.17
CA PHE A 98 3.76 -4.82 -14.41
C PHE A 98 2.35 -4.28 -14.12
N ALA A 99 1.30 -4.84 -14.73
CA ALA A 99 -0.06 -4.32 -14.63
C ALA A 99 -0.56 -4.27 -13.17
N PHE A 100 -0.31 -5.33 -12.38
CA PHE A 100 -0.69 -5.36 -10.97
C PHE A 100 0.02 -4.27 -10.15
N VAL A 101 1.34 -4.12 -10.36
CA VAL A 101 2.13 -3.08 -9.69
C VAL A 101 1.65 -1.69 -10.09
N ALA A 102 1.44 -1.43 -11.37
CA ALA A 102 0.92 -0.15 -11.87
C ALA A 102 -0.48 0.17 -11.32
N ALA A 103 -1.37 -0.83 -11.29
CA ALA A 103 -2.73 -0.73 -10.79
C ALA A 103 -2.80 -0.33 -9.31
N ILE A 104 -1.76 -0.60 -8.53
CA ILE A 104 -1.69 -0.24 -7.10
C ILE A 104 -0.81 0.99 -6.90
N ALA A 105 0.40 0.99 -7.44
CA ALA A 105 1.41 2.01 -7.17
C ALA A 105 1.02 3.39 -7.70
N LEU A 106 0.45 3.49 -8.91
CA LEU A 106 0.08 4.79 -9.49
C LEU A 106 -1.11 5.43 -8.75
N PRO A 107 -2.20 4.68 -8.44
CA PRO A 107 -3.22 5.15 -7.52
C PRO A 107 -2.69 5.57 -6.14
N LEU A 108 -1.88 4.73 -5.50
CA LEU A 108 -1.30 5.04 -4.19
C LEU A 108 -0.42 6.29 -4.21
N MET A 109 0.42 6.43 -5.23
CA MET A 109 1.27 7.59 -5.45
C MET A 109 0.43 8.86 -5.58
N ALA A 110 -0.54 8.87 -6.49
CA ALA A 110 -1.42 10.03 -6.71
C ALA A 110 -2.15 10.42 -5.42
N THR A 111 -2.71 9.45 -4.70
CA THR A 111 -3.40 9.68 -3.42
C THR A 111 -2.46 10.20 -2.36
N HIS A 112 -1.26 9.63 -2.23
CA HIS A 112 -0.26 10.09 -1.28
C HIS A 112 0.12 11.54 -1.54
N LEU A 113 0.50 11.87 -2.77
CA LEU A 113 0.89 13.23 -3.12
C LEU A 113 -0.25 14.22 -2.87
N VAL A 114 -1.46 13.94 -3.36
CA VAL A 114 -2.60 14.85 -3.18
C VAL A 114 -2.95 15.05 -1.70
N VAL A 115 -3.15 13.97 -0.93
CA VAL A 115 -3.57 14.07 0.48
C VAL A 115 -2.46 14.66 1.36
N ARG A 116 -1.19 14.39 1.06
CA ARG A 116 -0.04 14.97 1.77
C ARG A 116 0.06 16.47 1.56
N PHE A 117 -0.19 16.98 0.37
CA PHE A 117 -0.01 18.40 0.07
C PHE A 117 -1.29 19.24 0.17
N THR A 118 -2.43 18.61 0.50
CA THR A 118 -3.71 19.28 0.75
C THR A 118 -4.19 19.05 2.18
N ARG A 119 -4.76 17.86 2.44
CA ARG A 119 -5.46 17.51 3.68
C ARG A 119 -4.57 17.46 4.91
N THR A 120 -3.30 17.08 4.75
CA THR A 120 -2.35 16.96 5.87
C THR A 120 -1.98 18.33 6.46
N PRO A 121 -1.53 19.32 5.65
CA PRO A 121 -1.37 20.70 6.10
C PRO A 121 -2.64 21.29 6.71
N GLU A 122 -3.81 20.96 6.15
CA GLU A 122 -5.09 21.44 6.67
C GLU A 122 -5.44 20.84 8.04
N GLU A 123 -5.25 19.53 8.24
CA GLU A 123 -5.49 18.87 9.53
C GLU A 123 -4.52 19.36 10.62
N SER A 124 -3.31 19.79 10.23
CA SER A 124 -2.31 20.35 11.15
C SER A 124 -2.46 21.85 11.45
N GLY A 125 -3.40 22.55 10.79
CA GLY A 125 -3.57 24.01 10.90
C GLY A 125 -2.57 24.83 10.09
N LEU A 126 -1.53 24.22 9.50
CA LEU A 126 -0.56 24.91 8.63
C LEU A 126 -1.24 25.63 7.45
N LEU A 127 -2.29 25.03 6.88
CA LEU A 127 -2.99 25.63 5.76
C LEU A 127 -3.70 26.94 6.14
N GLU A 128 -4.10 27.10 7.40
CA GLU A 128 -4.70 28.33 7.91
C GLU A 128 -3.69 29.47 7.96
N LEU A 129 -2.48 29.19 8.46
CA LEU A 129 -1.37 30.14 8.44
C LEU A 129 -1.00 30.54 7.01
N MET A 130 -1.02 29.60 6.07
CA MET A 130 -0.73 29.87 4.67
C MET A 130 -1.82 30.71 4.00
N ARG A 131 -3.10 30.46 4.33
CA ARG A 131 -4.26 31.21 3.82
C ARG A 131 -4.45 32.58 4.49
N SER A 132 -3.73 32.89 5.57
CA SER A 132 -3.67 34.25 6.13
C SER A 132 -2.90 35.24 5.24
N ARG A 133 -2.16 34.73 4.24
CA ARG A 133 -1.51 35.51 3.18
C ARG A 133 -2.40 35.59 1.94
N ALA A 134 -1.97 36.36 0.93
CA ALA A 134 -2.66 36.47 -0.36
C ALA A 134 -2.54 35.18 -1.21
N VAL A 135 -3.11 34.08 -0.71
CA VAL A 135 -3.16 32.77 -1.37
C VAL A 135 -4.62 32.39 -1.54
N ALA A 136 -5.06 32.20 -2.79
CA ALA A 136 -6.42 31.76 -3.06
C ALA A 136 -6.73 30.39 -2.42
N SER A 137 -7.97 30.16 -2.01
CA SER A 137 -8.41 28.91 -1.35
C SER A 137 -8.12 27.65 -2.16
N TRP A 138 -8.18 27.76 -3.48
CA TRP A 138 -7.93 26.67 -4.44
C TRP A 138 -6.44 26.50 -4.79
N ALA A 139 -5.58 27.49 -4.55
CA ALA A 139 -4.19 27.46 -5.01
C ALA A 139 -3.35 26.30 -4.44
N PRO A 140 -3.43 25.94 -3.15
CA PRO A 140 -2.73 24.77 -2.59
C PRO A 140 -3.17 23.45 -3.21
N HIS A 141 -4.45 23.35 -3.56
CA HIS A 141 -5.06 22.17 -4.18
C HIS A 141 -4.60 22.01 -5.62
N VAL A 142 -4.62 23.08 -6.40
CA VAL A 142 -4.11 23.07 -7.78
C VAL A 142 -2.61 22.80 -7.80
N ALA A 143 -1.83 23.39 -6.89
CA ALA A 143 -0.40 23.08 -6.76
C ALA A 143 -0.15 21.59 -6.48
N ALA A 144 -0.95 20.97 -5.61
CA ALA A 144 -0.84 19.55 -5.31
C ALA A 144 -1.18 18.66 -6.52
N VAL A 145 -2.22 19.02 -7.28
CA VAL A 145 -2.58 18.34 -8.55
C VAL A 145 -1.44 18.45 -9.56
N VAL A 146 -0.90 19.66 -9.78
CA VAL A 146 0.22 19.86 -10.70
C VAL A 146 1.44 19.04 -10.27
N GLY A 147 1.80 19.05 -9.00
CA GLY A 147 2.91 18.24 -8.48
C GLY A 147 2.69 16.74 -8.68
N ALA A 148 1.47 16.24 -8.48
CA ALA A 148 1.12 14.84 -8.73
C ALA A 148 1.20 14.48 -10.22
N LEU A 149 0.61 15.29 -11.11
CA LEU A 149 0.64 15.06 -12.56
C LEU A 149 2.07 15.13 -13.12
N VAL A 150 2.88 16.10 -12.69
CA VAL A 150 4.29 16.18 -13.10
C VAL A 150 5.06 14.93 -12.66
N SER A 151 4.80 14.43 -11.45
CA SER A 151 5.47 13.22 -10.96
C SER A 151 5.03 11.98 -11.75
N LEU A 152 3.75 11.85 -12.07
CA LEU A 152 3.23 10.79 -12.94
C LEU A 152 3.80 10.87 -14.36
N LEU A 153 4.01 12.08 -14.88
CA LEU A 153 4.65 12.30 -16.17
C LEU A 153 6.11 11.81 -16.15
N PHE A 154 6.87 12.08 -15.08
CA PHE A 154 8.22 11.54 -14.95
C PHE A 154 8.24 10.01 -14.87
N VAL A 155 7.26 9.39 -14.20
CA VAL A 155 7.10 7.93 -14.20
C VAL A 155 6.82 7.41 -15.62
N ALA A 156 5.88 8.01 -16.33
CA ALA A 156 5.54 7.62 -17.70
C ALA A 156 6.75 7.77 -18.65
N ILE A 157 7.51 8.87 -18.54
CA ILE A 157 8.74 9.07 -19.31
C ILE A 157 9.79 8.02 -18.95
N GLY A 158 9.98 7.71 -17.66
CA GLY A 158 10.93 6.68 -17.23
C GLY A 158 10.59 5.30 -17.79
N ILE A 159 9.31 4.92 -17.77
CA ILE A 159 8.80 3.66 -18.35
C ILE A 159 9.00 3.64 -19.87
N LEU A 160 8.67 4.74 -20.56
CA LEU A 160 8.89 4.90 -22.00
C LEU A 160 10.37 4.72 -22.37
N ILE A 161 11.27 5.44 -21.69
CA ILE A 161 12.72 5.35 -21.93
C ILE A 161 13.20 3.92 -21.70
N THR A 162 12.74 3.27 -20.63
CA THR A 162 13.11 1.89 -20.31
C THR A 162 12.70 0.93 -21.42
N LEU A 163 11.44 0.99 -21.88
CA LEU A 163 10.96 0.14 -22.97
C LEU A 163 11.74 0.33 -24.27
N VAL A 164 12.01 1.58 -24.65
CA VAL A 164 12.75 1.90 -25.88
C VAL A 164 14.21 1.46 -25.77
N ALA A 165 14.82 1.60 -24.59
CA ALA A 165 16.19 1.15 -24.33
C ALA A 165 16.34 -0.37 -24.44
N GLU A 166 15.33 -1.14 -24.00
CA GLU A 166 15.27 -2.60 -24.11
C GLU A 166 14.75 -3.10 -25.48
N GLY A 167 14.75 -2.23 -26.50
CA GLY A 167 14.41 -2.62 -27.88
C GLY A 167 12.91 -2.69 -28.19
N GLY A 168 12.04 -2.23 -27.30
CA GLY A 168 10.60 -2.14 -27.53
C GLY A 168 10.21 -1.13 -28.62
N ASP A 169 9.09 -1.38 -29.29
CA ASP A 169 8.52 -0.45 -30.29
C ASP A 169 8.16 0.90 -29.64
N ALA A 170 8.72 1.98 -30.15
CA ALA A 170 8.55 3.32 -29.58
C ALA A 170 7.10 3.82 -29.62
N GLN A 171 6.35 3.54 -30.68
CA GLN A 171 4.96 3.99 -30.79
C GLN A 171 4.06 3.25 -29.79
N ARG A 172 4.27 1.94 -29.64
CA ARG A 172 3.56 1.11 -28.63
C ARG A 172 3.95 1.51 -27.21
N ALA A 173 5.22 1.81 -26.98
CA ALA A 173 5.71 2.29 -25.69
C ALA A 173 5.11 3.64 -25.30
N VAL A 174 4.93 4.57 -26.25
CA VAL A 174 4.24 5.86 -25.99
C VAL A 174 2.79 5.63 -25.59
N LEU A 175 2.07 4.72 -26.25
CA LEU A 175 0.69 4.39 -25.89
C LEU A 175 0.60 3.81 -24.48
N TYR A 176 1.50 2.87 -24.13
CA TYR A 176 1.57 2.29 -22.79
C TYR A 176 1.89 3.34 -21.71
N ALA A 177 2.94 4.15 -21.91
CA ALA A 177 3.31 5.21 -20.98
C ALA A 177 2.18 6.24 -20.79
N SER A 178 1.49 6.59 -21.88
CA SER A 178 0.35 7.51 -21.85
C SER A 178 -0.86 6.94 -21.12
N SER A 179 -1.12 5.63 -21.25
CA SER A 179 -2.22 4.97 -20.54
C SER A 179 -1.96 4.90 -19.03
N LEU A 180 -0.72 4.64 -18.61
CA LEU A 180 -0.30 4.70 -17.21
C LEU A 180 -0.41 6.11 -16.62
N PHE A 181 0.01 7.14 -17.36
CA PHE A 181 -0.19 8.54 -16.95
C PHE A 181 -1.68 8.85 -16.75
N ALA A 182 -2.54 8.46 -17.70
CA ALA A 182 -3.96 8.71 -17.64
C ALA A 182 -4.63 8.03 -16.43
N LEU A 183 -4.23 6.79 -16.10
CA LEU A 183 -4.67 6.10 -14.89
C LEU A 183 -4.33 6.90 -13.63
N GLY A 184 -3.07 7.34 -13.50
CA GLY A 184 -2.63 8.17 -12.37
C GLY A 184 -3.37 9.52 -12.29
N ALA A 185 -3.69 10.12 -13.44
CA ALA A 185 -4.44 11.37 -13.52
C ALA A 185 -5.89 11.21 -13.02
N VAL A 186 -6.58 10.11 -13.38
CA VAL A 186 -7.90 9.78 -12.82
C VAL A 186 -7.81 9.70 -11.31
N TRP A 187 -6.79 9.01 -10.79
CA TRP A 187 -6.62 8.86 -9.35
C TRP A 187 -6.25 10.14 -8.60
N THR A 188 -5.53 11.03 -9.26
CA THR A 188 -5.26 12.39 -8.76
C THR A 188 -6.57 13.15 -8.53
N GLY A 189 -7.50 13.08 -9.49
CA GLY A 189 -8.84 13.65 -9.34
C GLY A 189 -9.65 12.97 -8.23
N THR A 190 -9.66 11.64 -8.17
CA THR A 190 -10.33 10.87 -7.11
C THR A 190 -9.83 11.26 -5.71
N ALA A 191 -8.51 11.33 -5.53
CA ALA A 191 -7.90 11.72 -4.27
C ALA A 191 -8.23 13.17 -3.88
N LEU A 192 -8.29 14.07 -4.86
CA LEU A 192 -8.67 15.47 -4.63
C LEU A 192 -10.11 15.57 -4.13
N CYS A 193 -11.05 14.88 -4.78
CA CYS A 193 -12.45 14.79 -4.33
C CYS A 193 -12.56 14.21 -2.92
N ALA A 194 -11.84 13.10 -2.64
CA ALA A 194 -11.79 12.51 -1.31
C ALA A 194 -11.28 13.48 -0.24
N ALA A 195 -10.24 14.28 -0.55
CA ALA A 195 -9.70 15.31 0.34
C ALA A 195 -10.70 16.44 0.64
N GLN A 196 -11.64 16.73 -0.28
CA GLN A 196 -12.70 17.72 -0.04
C GLN A 196 -13.87 17.15 0.76
N TRP A 197 -14.22 15.88 0.53
CA TRP A 197 -15.35 15.24 1.21
C TRP A 197 -15.02 14.88 2.66
N ILE A 198 -13.76 14.51 2.94
CA ILE A 198 -13.38 13.91 4.21
C ILE A 198 -12.45 14.82 5.01
N ARG A 199 -12.85 15.12 6.25
CA ARG A 199 -12.10 16.02 7.14
C ARG A 199 -10.74 15.47 7.63
N ARG A 200 -10.52 14.16 7.67
CA ARG A 200 -9.26 13.59 8.18
C ARG A 200 -8.42 13.01 7.05
N ALA A 201 -7.13 13.35 7.00
CA ALA A 201 -6.20 12.89 5.98
C ALA A 201 -6.20 11.37 5.87
N ARG A 202 -6.08 10.67 7.00
CA ARG A 202 -6.14 9.19 7.05
C ARG A 202 -7.42 8.62 6.42
N LYS A 203 -8.56 9.24 6.67
CA LYS A 203 -9.84 8.77 6.10
C LYS A 203 -9.96 9.07 4.60
N ALA A 204 -9.34 10.15 4.12
CA ALA A 204 -9.26 10.45 2.69
C ALA A 204 -8.42 9.38 1.95
N TYR A 205 -7.29 8.95 2.54
CA TYR A 205 -6.55 7.78 2.05
C TYR A 205 -7.43 6.53 1.99
N THR A 206 -8.10 6.20 3.10
CA THR A 206 -8.96 5.01 3.16
C THR A 206 -10.07 5.06 2.11
N ALA A 207 -10.71 6.21 1.90
CA ALA A 207 -11.76 6.33 0.88
C ALA A 207 -11.19 6.12 -0.54
N SER A 208 -10.02 6.68 -0.84
CA SER A 208 -9.36 6.43 -2.12
C SER A 208 -9.00 4.95 -2.31
N LEU A 209 -8.52 4.27 -1.26
CA LEU A 209 -8.25 2.83 -1.29
C LEU A 209 -9.52 1.99 -1.48
N VAL A 210 -10.64 2.38 -0.88
CA VAL A 210 -11.94 1.71 -1.10
C VAL A 210 -12.38 1.86 -2.56
N VAL A 211 -12.23 3.05 -3.14
CA VAL A 211 -12.51 3.27 -4.57
C VAL A 211 -11.57 2.42 -5.44
N LEU A 212 -10.31 2.21 -5.01
CA LEU A 212 -9.36 1.33 -5.71
C LEU A 212 -9.81 -0.12 -5.67
N GLY A 213 -10.19 -0.63 -4.50
CA GLY A 213 -10.71 -1.98 -4.35
C GLY A 213 -11.98 -2.21 -5.18
N LEU A 214 -12.88 -1.23 -5.22
CA LEU A 214 -14.07 -1.30 -6.08
C LEU A 214 -13.72 -1.30 -7.57
N ALA A 215 -12.79 -0.45 -8.00
CA ALA A 215 -12.30 -0.44 -9.38
C ALA A 215 -11.64 -1.76 -9.77
N TYR A 216 -10.90 -2.38 -8.84
CA TYR A 216 -10.29 -3.69 -9.07
C TYR A 216 -11.36 -4.78 -9.18
N ALA A 217 -12.37 -4.78 -8.30
CA ALA A 217 -13.45 -5.75 -8.33
C ALA A 217 -14.28 -5.64 -9.62
N THR A 218 -14.66 -4.43 -10.05
CA THR A 218 -15.43 -4.25 -11.28
C THR A 218 -14.62 -4.60 -12.53
N ARG A 219 -13.30 -4.33 -12.52
CA ARG A 219 -12.38 -4.84 -13.55
C ARG A 219 -12.38 -6.35 -13.59
N ALA A 220 -12.10 -7.02 -12.47
CA ALA A 220 -12.01 -8.48 -12.40
C ALA A 220 -13.30 -9.17 -12.86
N ILE A 221 -14.48 -8.70 -12.42
CA ILE A 221 -15.78 -9.20 -12.90
C ILE A 221 -15.93 -9.00 -14.42
N GLY A 222 -15.49 -7.84 -14.91
CA GLY A 222 -15.50 -7.50 -16.32
C GLY A 222 -14.60 -8.39 -17.17
N ASP A 223 -13.40 -8.69 -16.68
CA ASP A 223 -12.40 -9.49 -17.39
C ASP A 223 -12.76 -10.98 -17.39
N VAL A 224 -13.28 -11.52 -16.27
CA VAL A 224 -13.72 -12.91 -16.16
C VAL A 224 -14.95 -13.20 -17.03
N GLY A 225 -15.93 -12.29 -17.03
CA GLY A 225 -17.18 -12.46 -17.76
C GLY A 225 -17.21 -11.85 -19.16
N ASP A 226 -16.09 -11.30 -19.64
CA ASP A 226 -15.99 -10.39 -20.80
C ASP A 226 -17.19 -9.43 -20.92
N SER A 227 -17.49 -8.73 -19.81
CA SER A 227 -18.72 -7.96 -19.66
C SER A 227 -18.45 -6.46 -19.62
N ALA A 228 -19.51 -5.66 -19.82
CA ALA A 228 -19.40 -4.20 -19.78
C ALA A 228 -18.95 -3.64 -18.41
N TRP A 229 -18.93 -4.46 -17.35
CA TRP A 229 -18.47 -4.08 -16.02
C TRP A 229 -17.03 -3.56 -15.99
N LYS A 230 -16.14 -4.06 -16.86
CA LYS A 230 -14.75 -3.56 -16.95
C LYS A 230 -14.70 -2.07 -17.25
N TRP A 231 -15.66 -1.54 -18.00
CA TRP A 231 -15.70 -0.11 -18.34
C TRP A 231 -16.06 0.82 -17.18
N LEU A 232 -16.47 0.30 -16.02
CA LEU A 232 -16.58 1.09 -14.79
C LEU A 232 -15.24 1.31 -14.10
N SER A 233 -14.19 0.59 -14.51
CA SER A 233 -12.88 0.61 -13.87
C SER A 233 -11.86 1.42 -14.68
N PRO A 234 -11.26 2.48 -14.09
CA PRO A 234 -10.10 3.15 -14.69
C PRO A 234 -8.90 2.22 -14.91
N LEU A 235 -8.81 1.13 -14.14
CA LEU A 235 -7.77 0.11 -14.31
C LEU A 235 -7.95 -0.64 -15.63
N ALA A 236 -9.20 -0.98 -15.98
CA ALA A 236 -9.50 -1.62 -17.25
C ALA A 236 -9.26 -0.68 -18.44
N TRP A 237 -9.53 0.62 -18.31
CA TRP A 237 -9.28 1.56 -19.41
C TRP A 237 -7.80 1.61 -19.79
N GLN A 238 -6.91 1.50 -18.82
CA GLN A 238 -5.48 1.40 -19.05
C GLN A 238 -5.14 0.11 -19.81
N GLN A 239 -5.65 -1.04 -19.37
CA GLN A 239 -5.41 -2.34 -19.99
C GLN A 239 -5.99 -2.44 -21.41
N GLU A 240 -7.22 -1.94 -21.61
CA GLU A 240 -7.93 -1.94 -22.89
C GLU A 240 -7.33 -1.00 -23.93
N THR A 241 -6.25 -0.28 -23.62
CA THR A 241 -5.42 0.36 -24.65
C THR A 241 -4.63 -0.64 -25.49
N ARG A 242 -4.41 -1.86 -24.98
CA ARG A 242 -3.77 -2.99 -25.67
C ARG A 242 -2.51 -2.60 -26.46
N PRO A 243 -1.55 -1.88 -25.85
CA PRO A 243 -0.48 -1.20 -26.58
C PRO A 243 0.40 -2.13 -27.40
N PHE A 244 0.55 -3.38 -26.94
CA PHE A 244 1.37 -4.40 -27.57
C PHE A 244 0.58 -5.48 -28.31
N ALA A 245 -0.74 -5.35 -28.41
CA ALA A 245 -1.56 -6.22 -29.24
C ALA A 245 -1.60 -5.72 -30.70
N SER A 246 -2.11 -6.55 -31.60
CA SER A 246 -2.40 -6.16 -32.98
C SER A 246 -3.48 -5.07 -33.07
N ASP A 247 -4.42 -5.03 -32.11
CA ASP A 247 -5.53 -4.07 -32.05
C ASP A 247 -5.32 -2.98 -31.00
N ALA A 248 -4.20 -2.26 -31.08
CA ALA A 248 -3.89 -1.14 -30.18
C ALA A 248 -4.95 -0.01 -30.24
N ARG A 249 -5.39 0.48 -29.06
CA ARG A 249 -6.51 1.43 -28.90
C ARG A 249 -6.09 2.67 -28.13
N TRP A 250 -6.24 3.84 -28.76
CA TRP A 250 -5.96 5.13 -28.10
C TRP A 250 -7.18 5.75 -27.41
N TRP A 251 -8.39 5.40 -27.85
CA TRP A 251 -9.61 6.01 -27.36
C TRP A 251 -9.87 5.82 -25.84
N PRO A 252 -9.44 4.72 -25.16
CA PRO A 252 -9.63 4.62 -23.71
C PRO A 252 -8.84 5.69 -22.92
N ILE A 253 -7.75 6.21 -23.49
CA ILE A 253 -7.02 7.35 -22.92
C ILE A 253 -7.90 8.59 -22.90
N ALA A 254 -8.67 8.84 -23.96
CA ALA A 254 -9.57 10.00 -24.01
C ALA A 254 -10.67 9.90 -22.93
N LEU A 255 -11.20 8.70 -22.67
CA LEU A 255 -12.12 8.44 -21.57
C LEU A 255 -11.46 8.73 -20.21
N ALA A 256 -10.27 8.19 -19.98
CA ALA A 256 -9.51 8.40 -18.73
C ALA A 256 -9.19 9.88 -18.50
N VAL A 257 -8.72 10.60 -19.53
CA VAL A 257 -8.43 12.04 -19.45
C VAL A 257 -9.70 12.85 -19.20
N GLY A 258 -10.81 12.52 -19.85
CA GLY A 258 -12.10 13.17 -19.63
C GLY A 258 -12.59 13.03 -18.19
N VAL A 259 -12.51 11.81 -17.64
CA VAL A 259 -12.89 11.53 -16.23
C VAL A 259 -11.93 12.20 -15.26
N ALA A 260 -10.63 12.16 -15.51
CA ALA A 260 -9.62 12.85 -14.70
C ALA A 260 -9.88 14.35 -14.64
N ALA A 261 -10.12 15.00 -15.79
CA ALA A 261 -10.43 16.41 -15.88
C ALA A 261 -11.71 16.75 -15.11
N ALA A 262 -12.78 15.96 -15.28
CA ALA A 262 -14.03 16.16 -14.56
C ALA A 262 -13.83 16.08 -13.03
N LEU A 263 -13.13 15.04 -12.54
CA LEU A 263 -12.84 14.88 -11.11
C LEU A 263 -11.96 16.00 -10.55
N ILE A 264 -10.94 16.42 -11.29
CA ILE A 264 -10.06 17.53 -10.88
C ILE A 264 -10.84 18.84 -10.79
N VAL A 265 -11.70 19.14 -11.78
CA VAL A 265 -12.56 20.34 -11.78
C VAL A 265 -13.55 20.30 -10.62
N VAL A 266 -14.20 19.15 -10.38
CA VAL A 266 -15.08 18.98 -9.22
C VAL A 266 -14.31 19.18 -7.92
N GLY A 267 -13.18 18.51 -7.72
CA GLY A 267 -12.39 18.65 -6.50
C GLY A 267 -11.88 20.07 -6.27
N ALA A 268 -11.39 20.75 -7.31
CA ALA A 268 -10.92 22.12 -7.22
C ALA A 268 -12.06 23.11 -6.93
N SER A 269 -13.22 22.96 -7.58
CA SER A 269 -14.38 23.82 -7.34
C SER A 269 -14.96 23.64 -5.94
N LEU A 270 -15.00 22.40 -5.42
CA LEU A 270 -15.39 22.11 -4.05
C LEU A 270 -14.43 22.76 -3.04
N SER A 271 -13.11 22.74 -3.31
CA SER A 271 -12.12 23.38 -2.44
C SER A 271 -12.29 24.90 -2.34
N ALA A 272 -12.83 25.53 -3.39
CA ALA A 272 -13.05 26.97 -3.42
C ALA A 272 -14.27 27.42 -2.60
N ARG A 273 -15.29 26.56 -2.49
CA ARG A 273 -16.58 26.87 -1.83
C ARG A 273 -16.65 26.45 -0.37
N ARG A 274 -15.76 25.55 0.05
CA ARG A 274 -15.79 24.92 1.36
C ARG A 274 -15.00 25.69 2.40
N ASP A 275 -15.51 25.71 3.62
CA ASP A 275 -14.79 26.25 4.76
C ASP A 275 -13.51 25.46 5.06
N LEU A 276 -12.50 26.19 5.54
CA LEU A 276 -11.24 25.62 5.97
C LEU A 276 -11.46 24.75 7.22
N GLY A 277 -10.80 23.59 7.30
CA GLY A 277 -11.02 22.64 8.40
C GLY A 277 -12.31 21.83 8.28
N SER A 278 -13.14 22.17 7.27
CA SER A 278 -14.31 21.45 6.72
C SER A 278 -14.19 19.92 6.65
N GLY A 279 -15.26 19.17 6.42
CA GLY A 279 -15.51 18.73 5.05
C GLY A 279 -16.95 18.40 4.72
N LEU A 280 -17.22 18.13 3.44
CA LEU A 280 -18.59 18.07 2.92
C LEU A 280 -19.40 16.93 3.55
N LEU A 281 -18.76 15.83 3.92
CA LEU A 281 -19.40 14.83 4.77
C LEU A 281 -19.41 15.35 6.21
N ALA A 282 -20.60 15.80 6.63
CA ALA A 282 -20.84 16.29 7.97
C ALA A 282 -20.27 15.32 9.01
N ALA A 283 -19.45 15.83 9.91
CA ALA A 283 -19.01 15.06 11.06
C ALA A 283 -20.25 14.82 11.93
N ARG A 284 -20.72 13.58 12.00
CA ARG A 284 -21.79 13.22 12.94
C ARG A 284 -21.33 13.61 14.35
N PRO A 285 -22.13 14.35 15.12
CA PRO A 285 -21.89 14.53 16.53
C PRO A 285 -21.66 13.15 17.14
N GLY A 286 -20.62 13.01 17.97
CA GLY A 286 -20.43 11.79 18.72
C GLY A 286 -21.67 11.51 19.59
N PRO A 287 -21.85 10.27 20.08
CA PRO A 287 -22.93 9.98 21.01
C PRO A 287 -22.96 10.99 22.16
N GLY A 288 -24.15 11.49 22.51
CA GLY A 288 -24.32 12.50 23.57
C GLY A 288 -23.90 12.02 24.97
N SER A 289 -23.69 10.71 25.14
CA SER A 289 -23.11 10.10 26.32
C SER A 289 -22.06 9.06 25.93
N ALA A 290 -21.01 8.94 26.74
CA ALA A 290 -20.03 7.87 26.57
C ALA A 290 -20.69 6.52 26.92
N GLY A 291 -20.85 5.66 25.91
CA GLY A 291 -21.29 4.27 26.10
C GLY A 291 -20.33 3.50 27.02
N GLY A 292 -20.84 2.45 27.70
CA GLY A 292 -20.10 1.73 28.75
C GLY A 292 -18.70 1.24 28.34
N MET A 293 -18.52 0.87 27.06
CA MET A 293 -17.25 0.41 26.51
C MET A 293 -16.15 1.48 26.56
N ILE A 294 -16.47 2.75 26.26
CA ILE A 294 -15.47 3.84 26.19
C ILE A 294 -15.12 4.38 27.59
N ARG A 295 -15.91 4.03 28.61
CA ARG A 295 -15.64 4.40 30.02
C ARG A 295 -14.53 3.58 30.67
N SER A 296 -14.15 2.46 30.06
CA SER A 296 -13.06 1.61 30.55
C SER A 296 -11.79 1.79 29.70
N VAL A 297 -10.62 1.61 30.33
CA VAL A 297 -9.33 1.63 29.62
C VAL A 297 -9.29 0.57 28.52
N LEU A 298 -9.84 -0.62 28.79
CA LEU A 298 -9.91 -1.72 27.83
C LEU A 298 -10.80 -1.39 26.64
N GLY A 299 -12.04 -0.99 26.87
CA GLY A 299 -12.95 -0.74 25.76
C GLY A 299 -12.55 0.50 24.95
N ARG A 300 -11.84 1.47 25.55
CA ARG A 300 -11.18 2.54 24.80
C ARG A 300 -10.05 2.00 23.91
N ALA A 301 -9.16 1.15 24.43
CA ALA A 301 -8.11 0.51 23.64
C ALA A 301 -8.69 -0.30 22.47
N VAL A 302 -9.78 -1.04 22.68
CA VAL A 302 -10.51 -1.76 21.61
C VAL A 302 -11.03 -0.79 20.53
N VAL A 303 -11.68 0.30 20.93
CA VAL A 303 -12.20 1.31 19.99
C VAL A 303 -11.06 2.00 19.22
N GLU A 304 -9.91 2.19 19.85
CA GLU A 304 -8.72 2.75 19.23
C GLU A 304 -8.15 1.80 18.18
N HIS A 305 -7.91 0.53 18.52
CA HIS A 305 -7.21 -0.41 17.63
C HIS A 305 -8.10 -1.10 16.61
N ARG A 306 -9.42 -1.24 16.83
CA ARG A 306 -10.33 -1.98 15.92
C ARG A 306 -10.22 -1.59 14.45
N GLY A 307 -10.04 -0.30 14.15
CA GLY A 307 -9.93 0.17 12.77
C GLY A 307 -8.62 -0.23 12.11
N SER A 308 -7.54 -0.29 12.90
CA SER A 308 -6.24 -0.80 12.44
C SER A 308 -6.32 -2.31 12.23
N ILE A 309 -6.83 -3.05 13.22
CA ILE A 309 -7.01 -4.51 13.15
C ILE A 309 -7.82 -4.86 11.89
N ALA A 310 -9.01 -4.27 11.72
CA ALA A 310 -9.84 -4.51 10.56
C ALA A 310 -9.13 -4.18 9.24
N GLY A 311 -8.41 -3.05 9.16
CA GLY A 311 -7.69 -2.67 7.95
C GLY A 311 -6.58 -3.66 7.56
N TRP A 312 -5.77 -4.09 8.53
CA TRP A 312 -4.70 -5.07 8.30
C TRP A 312 -5.23 -6.47 8.05
N THR A 313 -6.28 -6.90 8.75
CA THR A 313 -6.95 -8.19 8.50
C THR A 313 -7.56 -8.23 7.10
N VAL A 314 -8.26 -7.17 6.66
CA VAL A 314 -8.82 -7.10 5.30
C VAL A 314 -7.71 -7.06 4.25
N GLY A 315 -6.63 -6.31 4.50
CA GLY A 315 -5.46 -6.29 3.61
C GLY A 315 -4.81 -7.67 3.47
N GLY A 316 -4.57 -8.36 4.59
CA GLY A 316 -4.04 -9.71 4.57
C GLY A 316 -4.99 -10.70 3.91
N LEU A 317 -6.30 -10.59 4.14
CA LEU A 317 -7.31 -11.41 3.49
C LEU A 317 -7.28 -11.24 1.96
N ALA A 318 -7.14 -10.00 1.48
CA ALA A 318 -7.01 -9.73 0.05
C ALA A 318 -5.76 -10.41 -0.54
N VAL A 319 -4.62 -10.32 0.14
CA VAL A 319 -3.39 -11.02 -0.28
C VAL A 319 -3.59 -12.53 -0.27
N ALA A 320 -4.15 -13.09 0.80
CA ALA A 320 -4.40 -14.53 0.92
C ALA A 320 -5.32 -15.07 -0.19
N VAL A 321 -6.39 -14.34 -0.54
CA VAL A 321 -7.30 -14.74 -1.61
C VAL A 321 -6.64 -14.64 -2.98
N VAL A 322 -5.91 -13.55 -3.25
CA VAL A 322 -5.23 -13.35 -4.53
C VAL A 322 -4.11 -14.38 -4.72
N PHE A 323 -3.20 -14.51 -3.75
CA PHE A 323 -2.07 -15.42 -3.85
C PHE A 323 -2.51 -16.88 -3.73
N GLY A 324 -3.47 -17.19 -2.86
CA GLY A 324 -4.07 -18.53 -2.81
C GLY A 324 -4.72 -18.90 -4.13
N GLY A 325 -5.34 -17.94 -4.82
CA GLY A 325 -5.94 -18.12 -6.14
C GLY A 325 -4.96 -18.61 -7.20
N LEU A 326 -3.69 -18.19 -7.12
CA LEU A 326 -2.63 -18.51 -8.08
C LEU A 326 -1.88 -19.82 -7.74
N ALA A 327 -2.22 -20.51 -6.65
CA ALA A 327 -1.44 -21.66 -6.19
C ALA A 327 -1.39 -22.80 -7.21
N GLN A 328 -2.54 -23.15 -7.82
CA GLN A 328 -2.62 -24.17 -8.86
C GLN A 328 -1.85 -23.77 -10.13
N GLU A 329 -1.90 -22.49 -10.51
CA GLU A 329 -1.19 -22.00 -11.70
C GLU A 329 0.33 -22.10 -11.51
N VAL A 330 0.81 -21.77 -10.31
CA VAL A 330 2.22 -21.94 -9.97
C VAL A 330 2.59 -23.43 -9.99
N ALA A 331 1.71 -24.32 -9.51
CA ALA A 331 1.90 -25.76 -9.62
C ALA A 331 2.09 -26.20 -11.08
N ASP A 332 1.19 -25.77 -11.96
CA ASP A 332 1.18 -26.13 -13.38
C ASP A 332 2.39 -25.54 -14.12
N ALA A 333 2.75 -24.29 -13.80
CA ALA A 333 3.93 -23.62 -14.36
C ALA A 333 5.24 -24.32 -13.95
N VAL A 334 5.34 -24.76 -12.70
CA VAL A 334 6.49 -25.54 -12.20
C VAL A 334 6.55 -26.91 -12.88
N ALA A 335 5.42 -27.60 -13.00
CA ALA A 335 5.35 -28.89 -13.69
C ALA A 335 5.76 -28.78 -15.17
N GLY A 336 5.44 -27.66 -15.83
CA GLY A 336 5.77 -27.40 -17.23
C GLY A 336 7.19 -26.86 -17.48
N ASN A 337 7.92 -26.43 -16.45
CA ASN A 337 9.22 -25.78 -16.61
C ASN A 337 10.26 -26.27 -15.56
N PRO A 338 11.15 -27.21 -15.94
CA PRO A 338 12.19 -27.73 -15.06
C PRO A 338 13.17 -26.68 -14.51
N GLN A 339 13.39 -25.58 -15.23
CA GLN A 339 14.25 -24.48 -14.76
C GLN A 339 13.55 -23.67 -13.67
N LEU A 340 12.22 -23.48 -13.79
CA LEU A 340 11.42 -22.84 -12.76
C LEU A 340 11.32 -23.70 -11.50
N ALA A 341 11.19 -25.02 -11.66
CA ALA A 341 11.24 -25.98 -10.55
C ALA A 341 12.57 -25.87 -9.78
N GLN A 342 13.71 -25.87 -10.50
CA GLN A 342 15.03 -25.69 -9.90
C GLN A 342 15.19 -24.32 -9.24
N ALA A 343 14.66 -23.24 -9.84
CA ALA A 343 14.71 -21.90 -9.28
C ALA A 343 13.90 -21.75 -7.98
N LEU A 344 12.82 -22.52 -7.84
CA LEU A 344 11.99 -22.60 -6.63
C LEU A 344 12.47 -23.68 -5.65
N GLY A 345 13.70 -24.16 -5.80
CA GLY A 345 14.36 -25.03 -4.82
C GLY A 345 14.03 -26.52 -4.91
N GLY A 346 13.33 -26.98 -5.96
CA GLY A 346 12.85 -28.36 -6.08
C GLY A 346 13.21 -29.05 -7.40
N GLY A 347 13.45 -30.36 -7.34
CA GLY A 347 13.47 -31.25 -8.52
C GLY A 347 12.08 -31.84 -8.86
N ASP A 348 11.07 -31.60 -8.01
CA ASP A 348 9.70 -32.12 -8.12
C ASP A 348 8.66 -30.99 -7.93
N SER A 349 7.47 -31.14 -8.54
CA SER A 349 6.43 -30.11 -8.60
C SER A 349 5.76 -29.82 -7.26
N SER A 350 5.65 -30.82 -6.37
CA SER A 350 5.09 -30.69 -5.02
C SER A 350 5.85 -29.67 -4.16
N HIS A 351 7.18 -29.67 -4.27
CA HIS A 351 8.05 -28.77 -3.51
C HIS A 351 7.95 -27.30 -3.97
N GLY A 352 7.60 -27.07 -5.25
CA GLY A 352 7.42 -25.74 -5.81
C GLY A 352 6.19 -25.02 -5.24
N ILE A 353 5.07 -25.75 -5.08
CA ILE A 353 3.84 -25.22 -4.46
C ILE A 353 4.11 -24.86 -3.00
N ASP A 354 4.75 -25.76 -2.26
CA ASP A 354 5.04 -25.53 -0.85
C ASP A 354 5.96 -24.32 -0.63
N THR A 355 6.95 -24.12 -1.51
CA THR A 355 7.82 -22.94 -1.51
C THR A 355 7.04 -21.66 -1.81
N TYR A 356 6.10 -21.71 -2.75
CA TYR A 356 5.19 -20.61 -3.05
C TYR A 356 4.27 -20.26 -1.88
N LEU A 357 3.70 -21.27 -1.21
CA LEU A 357 2.90 -21.07 0.01
C LEU A 357 3.76 -20.51 1.14
N ALA A 358 5.00 -20.98 1.31
CA ALA A 358 5.93 -20.45 2.30
C ALA A 358 6.22 -18.95 2.07
N LEU A 359 6.44 -18.55 0.82
CA LEU A 359 6.58 -17.14 0.45
C LEU A 359 5.32 -16.33 0.78
N THR A 360 4.14 -16.88 0.46
CA THR A 360 2.85 -16.23 0.73
C THR A 360 2.61 -16.04 2.23
N ILE A 361 2.91 -17.05 3.05
CA ILE A 361 2.78 -16.96 4.51
C ILE A 361 3.81 -15.99 5.09
N ALA A 362 5.04 -15.96 4.56
CA ALA A 362 6.04 -14.98 4.96
C ALA A 362 5.57 -13.54 4.69
N ILE A 363 4.90 -13.28 3.54
CA ILE A 363 4.26 -11.99 3.24
C ILE A 363 3.21 -11.64 4.29
N LEU A 364 2.31 -12.58 4.62
CA LEU A 364 1.28 -12.37 5.64
C LEU A 364 1.88 -12.11 7.03
N ALA A 365 2.97 -12.80 7.39
CA ALA A 365 3.71 -12.56 8.63
C ALA A 365 4.36 -11.17 8.66
N LEU A 366 4.96 -10.72 7.55
CA LEU A 366 5.50 -9.36 7.43
C LEU A 366 4.40 -8.29 7.55
N MET A 367 3.22 -8.52 6.95
CA MET A 367 2.07 -7.65 7.11
C MET A 367 1.61 -7.57 8.58
N ALA A 368 1.59 -8.71 9.29
CA ALA A 368 1.31 -8.76 10.72
C ALA A 368 2.37 -8.00 11.56
N GLY A 369 3.63 -8.04 11.15
CA GLY A 369 4.70 -7.21 11.69
C GLY A 369 4.43 -5.71 11.49
N GLY A 370 4.04 -5.31 10.29
CA GLY A 370 3.61 -3.95 9.98
C GLY A 370 2.42 -3.47 10.82
N TYR A 371 1.46 -4.36 11.09
CA TYR A 371 0.37 -4.11 12.04
C TYR A 371 0.88 -3.81 13.45
N LEU A 372 1.75 -4.65 14.02
CA LEU A 372 2.28 -4.43 15.37
C LEU A 372 3.04 -3.11 15.48
N ILE A 373 3.92 -2.82 14.51
CA ILE A 373 4.70 -1.57 14.49
C ILE A 373 3.76 -0.36 14.43
N SER A 374 2.72 -0.43 13.59
CA SER A 374 1.72 0.63 13.46
C SER A 374 0.88 0.81 14.72
N ALA A 375 0.47 -0.30 15.35
CA ALA A 375 -0.37 -0.30 16.54
C ALA A 375 0.39 0.24 17.76
N VAL A 376 1.65 -0.17 17.96
CA VAL A 376 2.50 0.36 19.03
C VAL A 376 2.93 1.80 18.73
N GLY A 377 3.28 2.12 17.48
CA GLY A 377 3.63 3.49 17.07
C GLY A 377 2.49 4.49 17.29
N ARG A 378 1.23 4.02 17.29
CA ARG A 378 0.08 4.85 17.64
C ARG A 378 0.10 5.31 19.10
N LEU A 379 0.64 4.53 20.02
CA LEU A 379 0.78 4.94 21.43
C LEU A 379 1.63 6.22 21.54
N ARG A 380 2.67 6.34 20.71
CA ARG A 380 3.47 7.59 20.60
C ARG A 380 2.67 8.75 20.02
N SER A 381 1.76 8.50 19.08
CA SER A 381 0.87 9.54 18.56
C SER A 381 -0.09 10.08 19.63
N ASP A 382 -0.56 9.21 20.53
CA ASP A 382 -1.42 9.64 21.64
C ASP A 382 -0.64 10.44 22.69
N GLU A 383 0.65 10.13 22.91
CA GLU A 383 1.57 10.96 23.69
C GLU A 383 1.82 12.32 23.03
N HIS A 384 2.20 12.36 21.76
CA HIS A 384 2.51 13.60 21.04
C HIS A 384 1.31 14.54 20.88
N THR A 385 0.08 14.01 20.90
CA THR A 385 -1.14 14.83 20.80
C THR A 385 -1.67 15.28 22.16
N GLY A 386 -0.96 15.02 23.26
CA GLY A 386 -1.39 15.34 24.64
C GLY A 386 -2.55 14.49 25.15
N ARG A 387 -3.07 13.55 24.34
CA ARG A 387 -4.21 12.71 24.71
C ARG A 387 -3.84 11.71 25.80
N LEU A 388 -2.60 11.24 25.81
CA LEU A 388 -2.10 10.33 26.85
C LEU A 388 -2.04 11.01 28.23
N GLU A 389 -1.59 12.27 28.29
CA GLU A 389 -1.52 13.04 29.54
C GLU A 389 -2.90 13.22 30.16
N LEU A 390 -3.89 13.59 29.34
CA LEU A 390 -5.29 13.71 29.76
C LEU A 390 -5.90 12.39 30.27
N MET A 391 -5.39 11.25 29.81
CA MET A 391 -5.82 9.93 30.32
C MET A 391 -5.12 9.58 31.62
N LEU A 392 -3.82 9.86 31.72
CA LEU A 392 -3.01 9.56 32.90
C LEU A 392 -3.26 10.53 34.07
N SER A 393 -3.96 11.65 33.85
CA SER A 393 -4.47 12.50 34.92
C SER A 393 -5.66 11.87 35.67
N GLN A 394 -6.24 10.78 35.15
CA GLN A 394 -7.24 9.98 35.85
C GLN A 394 -6.56 8.95 36.76
N ALA A 395 -7.31 8.26 37.63
CA ALA A 395 -6.81 7.23 38.54
C ALA A 395 -6.45 5.91 37.82
N VAL A 396 -5.57 5.97 36.81
CA VAL A 396 -5.10 4.83 36.02
C VAL A 396 -3.58 4.73 36.12
N ALA A 397 -3.09 3.63 36.70
CA ALA A 397 -1.65 3.37 36.77
C ALA A 397 -1.05 3.18 35.38
N ARG A 398 0.14 3.75 35.12
CA ARG A 398 0.86 3.65 33.84
C ARG A 398 1.07 2.19 33.36
N PRO A 399 1.51 1.24 34.22
CA PRO A 399 1.67 -0.16 33.82
C PRO A 399 0.34 -0.79 33.40
N ARG A 400 -0.74 -0.49 34.14
CA ARG A 400 -2.08 -0.99 33.82
C ARG A 400 -2.54 -0.49 32.45
N TRP A 401 -2.29 0.78 32.13
CA TRP A 401 -2.64 1.36 30.84
C TRP A 401 -1.90 0.68 29.68
N ILE A 402 -0.57 0.58 29.75
CA ILE A 402 0.22 0.01 28.65
C ILE A 402 -0.05 -1.48 28.46
N VAL A 403 -0.18 -2.26 29.54
CA VAL A 403 -0.53 -3.68 29.47
C VAL A 403 -1.90 -3.87 28.80
N THR A 404 -2.89 -3.04 29.16
CA THR A 404 -4.22 -3.09 28.54
C THR A 404 -4.15 -2.82 27.04
N GLN A 405 -3.36 -1.83 26.62
CA GLN A 405 -3.14 -1.52 25.20
C GLN A 405 -2.47 -2.70 24.49
N LEU A 406 -1.39 -3.24 25.06
CA LEU A 406 -0.66 -4.37 24.48
C LEU A 406 -1.52 -5.63 24.38
N SER A 407 -2.38 -5.93 25.36
CA SER A 407 -3.31 -7.06 25.29
C SER A 407 -4.26 -6.94 24.10
N VAL A 408 -4.84 -5.77 23.85
CA VAL A 408 -5.69 -5.54 22.68
C VAL A 408 -4.89 -5.67 21.38
N ILE A 409 -3.66 -5.14 21.36
CA ILE A 409 -2.78 -5.22 20.20
C ILE A 409 -2.44 -6.69 19.87
N LEU A 410 -2.13 -7.51 20.88
CA LEU A 410 -1.82 -8.94 20.74
C LEU A 410 -3.03 -9.77 20.29
N VAL A 411 -4.24 -9.48 20.81
CA VAL A 411 -5.47 -10.11 20.30
C VAL A 411 -5.70 -9.73 18.83
N GLY A 412 -5.45 -8.47 18.47
CA GLY A 412 -5.51 -8.03 17.08
C GLY A 412 -4.46 -8.70 16.19
N LEU A 413 -3.27 -9.00 16.71
CA LEU A 413 -2.23 -9.73 15.97
C LEU A 413 -2.72 -11.13 15.59
N LEU A 414 -3.38 -11.84 16.52
CA LEU A 414 -3.96 -13.16 16.23
C LEU A 414 -4.98 -13.07 15.10
N LEU A 415 -5.85 -12.05 15.09
CA LEU A 415 -6.81 -11.84 14.00
C LEU A 415 -6.15 -11.49 12.67
N VAL A 416 -5.07 -10.71 12.69
CA VAL A 416 -4.32 -10.31 11.48
C VAL A 416 -3.52 -11.48 10.89
N LEU A 417 -3.13 -12.48 11.70
CA LEU A 417 -2.47 -13.69 11.21
C LEU A 417 -3.48 -14.78 10.81
N ILE A 418 -4.35 -15.19 11.74
CA ILE A 418 -5.20 -16.36 11.58
C ILE A 418 -6.22 -16.18 10.46
N VAL A 419 -6.85 -15.01 10.34
CA VAL A 419 -7.93 -14.82 9.35
C VAL A 419 -7.38 -14.90 7.91
N PRO A 420 -6.28 -14.22 7.55
CA PRO A 420 -5.66 -14.40 6.24
C PRO A 420 -5.15 -15.82 5.98
N THR A 421 -4.47 -16.46 6.93
CA THR A 421 -3.91 -17.80 6.71
C THR A 421 -5.00 -18.88 6.64
N PHE A 422 -6.10 -18.69 7.37
CA PHE A 422 -7.30 -19.50 7.22
C PHE A 422 -7.89 -19.35 5.81
N ALA A 423 -8.04 -18.11 5.33
CA ALA A 423 -8.56 -17.88 3.99
C ALA A 423 -7.63 -18.45 2.90
N LEU A 424 -6.32 -18.33 3.07
CA LEU A 424 -5.34 -18.95 2.18
C LEU A 424 -5.55 -20.47 2.10
N GLY A 425 -5.60 -21.14 3.25
CA GLY A 425 -5.82 -22.59 3.30
C GLY A 425 -7.19 -23.02 2.78
N VAL A 426 -8.24 -22.20 2.92
CA VAL A 426 -9.55 -22.46 2.29
C VAL A 426 -9.46 -22.37 0.77
N VAL A 427 -8.84 -21.31 0.23
CA VAL A 427 -8.72 -21.11 -1.21
C VAL A 427 -7.89 -22.24 -1.84
N VAL A 428 -6.73 -22.54 -1.26
CA VAL A 428 -5.86 -23.62 -1.74
C VAL A 428 -6.54 -24.97 -1.59
N GLY A 429 -7.11 -25.27 -0.42
CA GLY A 429 -7.78 -26.56 -0.16
C GLY A 429 -8.96 -26.85 -1.08
N VAL A 430 -9.68 -25.82 -1.55
CA VAL A 430 -10.72 -25.97 -2.57
C VAL A 430 -10.14 -26.29 -3.95
N GLN A 431 -8.96 -25.75 -4.30
CA GLN A 431 -8.33 -26.00 -5.59
C GLN A 431 -7.76 -27.42 -5.69
N VAL A 432 -7.12 -27.89 -4.60
CA VAL A 432 -6.46 -29.21 -4.57
C VAL A 432 -7.33 -30.32 -3.98
N ASP A 433 -8.58 -30.02 -3.63
CA ASP A 433 -9.54 -30.91 -2.96
C ASP A 433 -9.00 -31.55 -1.65
N ASP A 434 -8.25 -30.76 -0.87
CA ASP A 434 -7.70 -31.15 0.43
C ASP A 434 -8.07 -30.15 1.53
N ALA A 435 -9.00 -30.54 2.41
CA ALA A 435 -9.39 -29.73 3.57
C ALA A 435 -8.28 -29.58 4.63
N GLY A 436 -7.25 -30.44 4.61
CA GLY A 436 -6.09 -30.38 5.50
C GLY A 436 -5.27 -29.09 5.34
N GLU A 437 -5.32 -28.48 4.15
CA GLU A 437 -4.64 -27.23 3.83
C GLU A 437 -5.08 -26.07 4.74
N VAL A 438 -6.33 -26.05 5.22
CA VAL A 438 -6.78 -25.04 6.20
C VAL A 438 -5.96 -25.13 7.50
N GLY A 439 -5.81 -26.33 8.03
CA GLY A 439 -5.05 -26.56 9.27
C GLY A 439 -3.56 -26.27 9.08
N ARG A 440 -2.99 -26.75 7.96
CA ARG A 440 -1.59 -26.57 7.59
C ARG A 440 -1.20 -25.08 7.50
N ASN A 441 -1.98 -24.29 6.76
CA ASN A 441 -1.69 -22.86 6.56
C ASN A 441 -1.93 -22.04 7.83
N VAL A 442 -2.95 -22.36 8.65
CA VAL A 442 -3.16 -21.68 9.94
C VAL A 442 -2.04 -22.00 10.92
N LEU A 443 -1.61 -23.25 11.01
CA LEU A 443 -0.47 -23.64 11.86
C LEU A 443 0.79 -22.90 11.43
N ALA A 444 1.07 -22.86 10.12
CA ALA A 444 2.21 -22.14 9.59
C ALA A 444 2.19 -20.64 9.92
N GLY A 445 1.01 -20.01 9.85
CA GLY A 445 0.81 -18.64 10.31
C GLY A 445 1.12 -18.44 11.80
N LEU A 446 0.73 -19.39 12.64
CA LEU A 446 0.97 -19.37 14.08
C LEU A 446 2.43 -19.63 14.45
N GLU A 447 3.17 -20.39 13.65
CA GLU A 447 4.61 -20.64 13.85
C GLU A 447 5.44 -19.36 13.66
N TYR A 448 4.98 -18.42 12.83
CA TYR A 448 5.58 -17.08 12.73
C TYR A 448 5.17 -16.12 13.85
N LEU A 449 4.23 -16.48 14.74
CA LEU A 449 3.75 -15.59 15.80
C LEU A 449 4.87 -15.05 16.70
N PRO A 450 5.85 -15.85 17.17
CA PRO A 450 6.96 -15.34 17.98
C PRO A 450 7.85 -14.37 17.20
N ALA A 451 8.15 -14.66 15.94
CA ALA A 451 8.93 -13.78 15.08
C ALA A 451 8.25 -12.43 14.89
N VAL A 452 6.94 -12.44 14.66
CA VAL A 452 6.15 -11.21 14.52
C VAL A 452 6.09 -10.45 15.84
N ALA A 453 5.92 -11.14 16.97
CA ALA A 453 5.89 -10.52 18.30
C ALA A 453 7.16 -9.72 18.64
N VAL A 454 8.33 -10.11 18.11
CA VAL A 454 9.59 -9.37 18.29
C VAL A 454 9.48 -7.92 17.77
N PHE A 455 8.81 -7.67 16.64
CA PHE A 455 8.63 -6.30 16.15
C PHE A 455 7.81 -5.45 17.13
N GLY A 456 6.75 -6.02 17.69
CA GLY A 456 5.93 -5.37 18.72
C GLY A 456 6.69 -5.14 20.02
N ALA A 457 7.51 -6.11 20.44
CA ALA A 457 8.34 -6.02 21.63
C ALA A 457 9.39 -4.90 21.52
N ILE A 458 10.13 -4.85 20.40
CA ILE A 458 11.10 -3.78 20.13
C ILE A 458 10.40 -2.42 20.05
N GLY A 459 9.26 -2.34 19.36
CA GLY A 459 8.47 -1.10 19.34
C GLY A 459 7.98 -0.67 20.72
N THR A 460 7.69 -1.61 21.60
CA THR A 460 7.30 -1.33 22.99
C THR A 460 8.48 -0.87 23.83
N ALA A 461 9.66 -1.49 23.64
CA ALA A 461 10.90 -1.07 24.27
C ALA A 461 11.29 0.36 23.88
N LEU A 462 11.24 0.69 22.58
CA LEU A 462 11.51 2.04 22.09
C LEU A 462 10.47 3.04 22.62
N PHE A 463 9.18 2.71 22.60
CA PHE A 463 8.15 3.57 23.19
C PHE A 463 8.35 3.78 24.70
N GLY A 464 8.83 2.77 25.42
CA GLY A 464 9.09 2.83 26.86
C GLY A 464 10.28 3.71 27.22
N TRP A 465 11.39 3.59 26.49
CA TRP A 465 12.68 4.21 26.84
C TRP A 465 13.06 5.39 25.94
N TRP A 466 12.88 5.26 24.63
CA TRP A 466 13.30 6.25 23.64
C TRP A 466 12.25 6.48 22.55
N PRO A 467 11.15 7.18 22.86
CA PRO A 467 9.98 7.22 21.99
C PRO A 467 10.21 7.94 20.65
N ARG A 468 11.27 8.76 20.55
CA ARG A 468 11.71 9.41 19.30
C ARG A 468 12.29 8.44 18.28
N ALA A 469 12.81 7.30 18.73
CA ALA A 469 13.39 6.27 17.87
C ALA A 469 12.36 5.28 17.32
N GLN A 470 11.05 5.50 17.54
CA GLN A 470 9.99 4.56 17.14
C GLN A 470 10.01 4.20 15.65
N SER A 471 10.48 5.11 14.78
CA SER A 471 10.58 4.85 13.34
C SER A 471 11.63 3.77 12.99
N VAL A 472 12.61 3.51 13.86
CA VAL A 472 13.68 2.54 13.61
C VAL A 472 13.15 1.11 13.45
N VAL A 473 12.02 0.76 14.07
CA VAL A 473 11.43 -0.58 13.94
C VAL A 473 11.03 -0.89 12.49
N TRP A 474 10.68 0.13 11.69
CA TRP A 474 10.41 -0.06 10.27
C TRP A 474 11.66 -0.47 9.48
N ALA A 475 12.86 -0.07 9.92
CA ALA A 475 14.11 -0.53 9.30
C ALA A 475 14.33 -2.03 9.56
N LEU A 476 13.97 -2.52 10.76
CA LEU A 476 14.00 -3.97 11.04
C LEU A 476 12.98 -4.73 10.19
N LEU A 477 11.77 -4.19 10.00
CA LEU A 477 10.79 -4.81 9.10
C LEU A 477 11.32 -4.84 7.66
N GLY A 478 11.86 -3.71 7.16
CA GLY A 478 12.47 -3.65 5.83
C GLY A 478 13.65 -4.61 5.66
N TYR A 479 14.47 -4.77 6.71
CA TYR A 479 15.53 -5.77 6.75
C TYR A 479 14.99 -7.20 6.70
N ALA A 480 13.96 -7.51 7.50
CA ALA A 480 13.33 -8.82 7.50
C ALA A 480 12.67 -9.14 6.14
N THR A 481 12.04 -8.16 5.51
CA THR A 481 11.54 -8.25 4.13
C THR A 481 12.68 -8.55 3.16
N PHE A 482 13.75 -7.76 3.20
CA PHE A 482 14.92 -7.98 2.34
C PHE A 482 15.49 -9.40 2.50
N VAL A 483 15.66 -9.87 3.74
CA VAL A 483 16.15 -11.23 4.01
C VAL A 483 15.16 -12.30 3.52
N ALA A 484 13.85 -12.10 3.70
CA ALA A 484 12.83 -13.06 3.25
C ALA A 484 12.81 -13.24 1.73
N PHE A 485 13.06 -12.18 0.95
CA PHE A 485 12.99 -12.22 -0.51
C PHE A 485 14.34 -12.42 -1.21
N LEU A 486 15.44 -11.90 -0.65
CA LEU A 486 16.76 -11.94 -1.29
C LEU A 486 17.82 -12.68 -0.47
N GLY A 487 17.54 -13.03 0.79
CA GLY A 487 18.55 -13.56 1.71
C GLY A 487 19.22 -14.83 1.21
N ALA A 488 18.45 -15.76 0.64
CA ALA A 488 18.96 -17.00 0.07
C ALA A 488 19.78 -16.77 -1.23
N THR A 489 19.41 -15.76 -2.01
CA THR A 489 20.04 -15.47 -3.32
C THR A 489 21.39 -14.77 -3.18
N LEU A 490 21.61 -14.05 -2.08
CA LEU A 490 22.79 -13.18 -1.91
C LEU A 490 23.98 -13.87 -1.23
N ASP A 491 23.86 -15.14 -0.86
CA ASP A 491 24.91 -15.94 -0.17
C ASP A 491 25.50 -15.21 1.06
N TRP A 492 24.63 -14.62 1.87
CA TRP A 492 25.03 -13.83 3.03
C TRP A 492 25.44 -14.71 4.22
N PRO A 493 26.35 -14.22 5.08
CA PRO A 493 26.74 -14.98 6.26
C PRO A 493 25.54 -15.17 7.19
N THR A 494 25.44 -16.37 7.77
CA THR A 494 24.27 -16.81 8.56
C THR A 494 23.95 -15.92 9.76
N TRP A 495 24.94 -15.27 10.36
CA TRP A 495 24.71 -14.31 11.45
C TRP A 495 23.89 -13.11 10.99
N ALA A 496 24.06 -12.66 9.74
CA ALA A 496 23.29 -11.55 9.18
C ALA A 496 21.84 -12.01 8.93
N LEU A 497 21.65 -13.17 8.32
CA LEU A 497 20.31 -13.72 8.09
C LEU A 497 19.52 -13.90 9.39
N ARG A 498 20.18 -14.37 10.46
CA ARG A 498 19.59 -14.56 11.81
C ARG A 498 19.18 -13.28 12.53
N ILE A 499 19.60 -12.10 12.05
CA ILE A 499 19.04 -10.82 12.55
C ILE A 499 17.56 -10.70 12.20
N SER A 500 17.12 -11.30 11.08
CA SER A 500 15.71 -11.37 10.73
C SER A 500 14.98 -12.35 11.66
N PRO A 501 13.95 -11.90 12.41
CA PRO A 501 13.14 -12.81 13.23
C PRO A 501 12.50 -13.93 12.39
N LEU A 502 12.08 -13.62 11.16
CA LEU A 502 11.43 -14.59 10.27
C LEU A 502 12.39 -15.69 9.84
N TYR A 503 13.66 -15.36 9.54
CA TYR A 503 14.66 -16.36 9.13
C TYR A 503 14.89 -17.43 10.20
N SER A 504 14.74 -17.07 11.48
CA SER A 504 14.93 -18.02 12.58
C SER A 504 13.78 -19.02 12.72
N VAL A 505 12.63 -18.80 12.09
CA VAL A 505 11.49 -19.74 12.09
C VAL A 505 11.69 -20.85 11.05
N GLY A 506 12.26 -20.52 9.89
CA GLY A 506 12.40 -21.44 8.75
C GLY A 506 11.38 -21.13 7.65
N THR A 507 11.30 -21.98 6.62
CA THR A 507 10.45 -21.80 5.43
C THR A 507 9.18 -22.63 5.52
N VAL A 508 8.32 -22.31 6.48
CA VAL A 508 7.05 -23.02 6.69
C VAL A 508 6.01 -22.58 5.63
N PRO A 509 5.24 -23.50 4.99
CA PRO A 509 5.10 -24.93 5.29
C PRO A 509 5.93 -25.87 4.40
N ALA A 510 6.94 -25.34 3.71
CA ALA A 510 7.85 -26.14 2.87
C ALA A 510 8.83 -26.97 3.72
N GLU A 511 9.24 -26.44 4.87
CA GLU A 511 10.04 -27.13 5.87
C GLU A 511 9.40 -26.98 7.26
N ASP A 512 9.70 -27.92 8.16
CA ASP A 512 9.27 -27.85 9.56
C ASP A 512 9.83 -26.61 10.26
N ALA A 513 9.02 -25.98 11.12
CA ALA A 513 9.48 -24.84 11.89
C ALA A 513 10.60 -25.19 12.86
N SER A 514 11.57 -24.28 12.98
CA SER A 514 12.63 -24.40 13.98
C SER A 514 12.07 -24.18 15.39
N VAL A 515 11.94 -25.29 16.15
CA VAL A 515 11.53 -25.25 17.57
C VAL A 515 12.48 -24.35 18.39
N ALA A 516 13.79 -24.43 18.13
CA ALA A 516 14.78 -23.58 18.80
C ALA A 516 14.56 -22.09 18.49
N GLY A 517 14.29 -21.76 17.22
CA GLY A 517 13.96 -20.40 16.80
C GLY A 517 12.70 -19.86 17.49
N ILE A 518 11.62 -20.64 17.48
CA ILE A 518 10.35 -20.31 18.15
C ILE A 518 10.55 -20.00 19.63
N VAL A 519 11.29 -20.86 20.35
CA VAL A 519 11.55 -20.69 21.79
C VAL A 519 12.37 -19.43 22.06
N VAL A 520 13.47 -19.22 21.31
CA VAL A 520 14.34 -18.06 21.47
C VAL A 520 13.59 -16.76 21.17
N LEU A 521 12.85 -16.70 20.06
CA LEU A 521 12.07 -15.52 19.67
C LEU A 521 10.97 -15.20 20.68
N THR A 522 10.31 -16.22 21.23
CA THR A 522 9.32 -16.04 22.30
C THR A 522 9.95 -15.42 23.54
N ALA A 523 11.11 -15.95 23.98
CA ALA A 523 11.84 -15.41 25.12
C ALA A 523 12.27 -13.96 24.87
N VAL A 524 12.80 -13.66 23.68
CA VAL A 524 13.18 -12.29 23.28
C VAL A 524 11.97 -11.36 23.31
N ALA A 525 10.85 -11.76 22.73
CA ALA A 525 9.64 -10.93 22.71
C ALA A 525 9.12 -10.62 24.12
N VAL A 526 9.11 -11.61 25.02
CA VAL A 526 8.68 -11.44 26.42
C VAL A 526 9.63 -10.53 27.19
N VAL A 527 10.95 -10.76 27.10
CA VAL A 527 11.95 -9.97 27.84
C VAL A 527 11.98 -8.53 27.33
N VAL A 528 12.11 -8.32 26.01
CA VAL A 528 12.18 -6.98 25.42
C VAL A 528 10.87 -6.21 25.62
N GLY A 529 9.73 -6.88 25.44
CA GLY A 529 8.41 -6.29 25.71
C GLY A 529 8.24 -5.89 27.17
N GLY A 530 8.64 -6.77 28.10
CA GLY A 530 8.62 -6.51 29.54
C GLY A 530 9.51 -5.32 29.93
N LEU A 531 10.73 -5.24 29.38
CA LEU A 531 11.61 -4.09 29.57
C LEU A 531 10.99 -2.79 29.05
N GLY A 532 10.24 -2.84 27.94
CA GLY A 532 9.50 -1.69 27.44
C GLY A 532 8.38 -1.21 28.37
N VAL A 533 7.63 -2.15 28.95
CA VAL A 533 6.61 -1.83 29.96
C VAL A 533 7.23 -1.19 31.20
N ILE A 534 8.36 -1.73 31.68
CA ILE A 534 9.10 -1.17 32.83
C ILE A 534 9.62 0.24 32.49
N GLY A 535 10.16 0.44 31.28
CA GLY A 535 10.62 1.74 30.81
C GLY A 535 9.51 2.78 30.83
N PHE A 536 8.35 2.45 30.25
CA PHE A 536 7.19 3.34 30.26
C PHE A 536 6.67 3.64 31.67
N ALA A 537 6.73 2.65 32.59
CA ALA A 537 6.32 2.85 33.97
C ALA A 537 7.19 3.86 34.73
N ARG A 538 8.48 3.96 34.37
CA ARG A 538 9.47 4.82 35.04
C ARG A 538 9.71 6.15 34.34
N ARG A 539 9.48 6.23 33.04
CA ARG A 539 9.70 7.43 32.22
C ARG A 539 8.61 8.48 32.44
N ASP A 540 8.98 9.76 32.44
CA ASP A 540 8.02 10.88 32.44
C ASP A 540 7.19 10.96 31.15
N VAL A 541 5.95 11.44 31.30
CA VAL A 541 4.98 11.60 30.21
C VAL A 541 4.46 13.04 30.26
N PRO A 542 4.65 13.85 29.21
CA PRO A 542 5.29 13.51 27.94
C PRO A 542 6.82 13.45 28.04
N ALA A 543 7.47 12.58 27.26
CA ALA A 543 8.87 12.83 26.92
C ALA A 543 8.95 13.88 25.81
N PRO A 544 9.78 14.92 26.00
CA PRO A 544 10.00 15.95 24.98
C PRO A 544 10.47 15.37 23.64
#